data_AF-A0A8I3AT21-F1
#
_entry.id   AF-A0A8I3AT21-F1
#
_cell.length_a   1.000
_cell.length_b   1.000
_cell.length_c   1.000
_cell.angle_alpha   90.00
_cell.angle_beta   90.00
_cell.angle_gamma   90.00
#
_symmetry.space_group_name_H-M   'P 1'
#
loop_
_entity.id
_entity.type
_entity.pdbx_description
1 polymer ?
#
loop_
_entity_poly.entity_id
_entity_poly.type
_entity_poly.pdbx_seq_one_letter_code
_entity_poly.pdbx_strand_id
1 'polypeptide(L)'
;MWQIKSESPKPSPKTKRPVAGAVSAIPFPPLTAPCFSLIQEKFSHDPFWLLIAVTFLIKTAGKLAIPAFFKVKERFPTPEHLAASEATTAITDMIRHLGLAVNRTSMIQKYARLWVETPPQPGRVYRVRGYDKREVPGELPLDATTPTDNREAGDAWEIGHMTQGKYALDSWRIFCRDELLGRAQNWNGLGAPPEFQPE
;
A
#
# COMPACT_ATOMS: atom_id res chain seq x y z
N MET A 1 15.25 -49.98 -25.85
CA MET A 1 15.84 -49.40 -24.64
C MET A 1 16.37 -48.02 -25.01
N TRP A 2 15.61 -46.95 -24.77
CA TRP A 2 16.02 -45.58 -25.13
C TRP A 2 16.63 -44.92 -23.89
N GLN A 3 17.93 -44.58 -23.95
CA GLN A 3 18.63 -43.84 -22.91
C GLN A 3 18.33 -42.35 -23.04
N ILE A 4 17.66 -41.78 -22.03
CA ILE A 4 17.49 -40.34 -21.86
C ILE A 4 18.83 -39.80 -21.33
N LYS A 5 19.53 -38.98 -22.12
CA LYS A 5 20.65 -38.18 -21.62
C LYS A 5 20.08 -37.06 -20.75
N SER A 6 20.39 -37.09 -19.46
CA SER A 6 20.12 -35.99 -18.53
C SER A 6 21.11 -34.86 -18.78
N GLU A 7 20.61 -33.71 -19.23
CA GLU A 7 21.41 -32.51 -19.37
C GLU A 7 21.38 -31.72 -18.05
N SER A 8 22.56 -31.55 -17.43
CA SER A 8 22.72 -30.86 -16.15
C SER A 8 22.37 -29.36 -16.26
N PRO A 9 21.70 -28.77 -15.26
CA PRO A 9 21.30 -27.37 -15.32
C PRO A 9 22.52 -26.44 -15.27
N LYS A 10 22.55 -25.45 -16.18
CA LYS A 10 23.60 -24.43 -16.24
C LYS A 10 23.57 -23.55 -14.98
N PRO A 11 24.72 -23.23 -14.36
CA PRO A 11 24.76 -22.40 -13.16
C PRO A 11 24.31 -20.97 -13.48
N SER A 12 23.41 -20.42 -12.67
CA SER A 12 22.94 -19.05 -12.78
C SER A 12 24.10 -18.05 -12.61
N PRO A 13 24.16 -16.96 -13.40
CA PRO A 13 25.23 -15.98 -13.28
C PRO A 13 25.23 -15.32 -11.91
N LYS A 14 26.38 -15.36 -11.23
CA LYS A 14 26.58 -14.75 -9.91
C LYS A 14 26.52 -13.23 -10.04
N THR A 15 25.47 -12.61 -9.50
CA THR A 15 25.38 -11.15 -9.40
C THR A 15 26.47 -10.64 -8.46
N LYS A 16 27.38 -9.79 -8.97
CA LYS A 16 28.44 -9.19 -8.14
C LYS A 16 27.79 -8.34 -7.06
N ARG A 17 28.16 -8.57 -5.79
CA ARG A 17 27.70 -7.74 -4.67
C ARG A 17 28.19 -6.29 -4.89
N PRO A 18 27.37 -5.27 -4.61
CA PRO A 18 27.82 -3.89 -4.67
C PRO A 18 29.02 -3.69 -3.74
N VAL A 19 29.97 -2.87 -4.15
CA VAL A 19 31.14 -2.50 -3.35
C VAL A 19 30.64 -1.79 -2.08
N ALA A 20 31.25 -2.05 -0.93
CA ALA A 20 30.94 -1.36 0.31
C ALA A 20 31.06 0.16 0.10
N GLY A 21 30.02 0.92 0.45
CA GLY A 21 29.94 2.36 0.20
C GLY A 21 29.23 2.75 -1.10
N ALA A 22 28.83 1.78 -1.95
CA ALA A 22 27.91 2.06 -3.05
C ALA A 22 26.53 2.45 -2.47
N VAL A 23 26.21 3.73 -2.56
CA VAL A 23 24.88 4.23 -2.22
C VAL A 23 23.92 3.67 -3.26
N SER A 24 23.17 2.63 -2.89
CA SER A 24 22.17 1.97 -3.74
C SER A 24 20.94 2.85 -4.02
N ALA A 25 20.95 4.09 -3.57
CA ALA A 25 19.82 5.00 -3.62
C ALA A 25 19.93 5.94 -4.83
N ILE A 26 18.81 6.10 -5.52
CA ILE A 26 18.58 7.22 -6.43
C ILE A 26 18.80 8.51 -5.62
N PRO A 27 19.48 9.54 -6.16
CA PRO A 27 19.67 10.81 -5.46
C PRO A 27 18.33 11.35 -4.97
N PHE A 28 18.25 11.67 -3.69
CA PHE A 28 17.04 12.29 -3.14
C PHE A 28 16.89 13.69 -3.76
N PRO A 29 15.75 14.01 -4.38
CA PRO A 29 15.55 15.33 -4.96
C PRO A 29 15.53 16.40 -3.85
N PRO A 30 15.96 17.64 -4.13
CA PRO A 30 15.97 18.70 -3.14
C PRO A 30 14.56 18.99 -2.63
N LEU A 31 14.43 19.57 -1.43
CA LEU A 31 13.13 19.94 -0.85
C LEU A 31 12.36 20.97 -1.68
N THR A 32 13.04 21.67 -2.59
CA THR A 32 12.46 22.61 -3.56
C THR A 32 11.93 21.93 -4.82
N ALA A 33 12.12 20.61 -4.96
CA ALA A 33 11.62 19.88 -6.12
C ALA A 33 10.09 19.87 -6.13
N PRO A 34 9.46 19.96 -7.32
CA PRO A 34 8.00 19.91 -7.43
C PRO A 34 7.41 18.54 -7.05
N CYS A 35 8.23 17.48 -7.10
CA CYS A 35 7.85 16.11 -6.75
C CYS A 35 9.08 15.30 -6.30
N PHE A 36 8.88 14.27 -5.47
CA PHE A 36 9.93 13.37 -5.01
C PHE A 36 9.97 12.05 -5.80
N SER A 37 9.17 11.96 -6.86
CA SER A 37 9.01 10.77 -7.70
C SER A 37 8.51 9.53 -6.95
N LEU A 38 7.78 9.74 -5.85
CA LEU A 38 7.10 8.67 -5.13
C LEU A 38 5.84 8.26 -5.90
N ILE A 39 5.58 6.95 -5.98
CA ILE A 39 4.35 6.46 -6.64
C ILE A 39 3.10 6.92 -5.89
N GLN A 40 3.20 7.16 -4.59
CA GLN A 40 2.12 7.67 -3.75
C GLN A 40 1.67 9.07 -4.20
N GLU A 41 2.58 9.95 -4.63
CA GLU A 41 2.22 11.26 -5.16
C GLU A 41 1.30 11.13 -6.38
N LYS A 42 1.60 10.16 -7.26
CA LYS A 42 0.82 9.87 -8.48
C LYS A 42 -0.61 9.36 -8.19
N PHE A 43 -0.81 8.67 -7.07
CA PHE A 43 -2.10 8.08 -6.70
C PHE A 43 -2.75 8.75 -5.48
N SER A 44 -2.29 9.94 -5.09
CA SER A 44 -2.86 10.71 -3.98
C SER A 44 -4.37 10.93 -4.13
N HIS A 45 -4.80 11.31 -5.34
CA HIS A 45 -6.21 11.48 -5.73
C HIS A 45 -6.96 10.17 -6.05
N ASP A 46 -6.31 9.02 -5.92
CA ASP A 46 -6.89 7.72 -6.20
C ASP A 46 -6.57 6.74 -5.05
N PRO A 47 -7.24 6.91 -3.90
CA PRO A 47 -6.78 6.32 -2.65
C PRO A 47 -6.82 4.78 -2.65
N PHE A 48 -7.76 4.19 -3.40
CA PHE A 48 -7.79 2.74 -3.60
C PHE A 48 -6.50 2.26 -4.28
N TRP A 49 -6.15 2.88 -5.41
CA TRP A 49 -4.97 2.48 -6.17
C TRP A 49 -3.67 2.82 -5.44
N LEU A 50 -3.66 3.83 -4.58
CA LEU A 50 -2.56 4.08 -3.64
C LEU A 50 -2.35 2.90 -2.69
N LEU A 51 -3.41 2.38 -2.05
CA LEU A 51 -3.31 1.21 -1.17
C LEU A 51 -2.79 -0.03 -1.90
N ILE A 52 -3.22 -0.24 -3.15
CA ILE A 52 -2.69 -1.32 -3.99
C ILE A 52 -1.22 -1.08 -4.32
N ALA A 53 -0.81 0.14 -4.73
CA ALA A 53 0.58 0.45 -5.04
C ALA A 53 1.50 0.21 -3.82
N VAL A 54 1.09 0.67 -2.64
CA VAL A 54 1.79 0.44 -1.36
C VAL A 54 1.95 -1.06 -1.07
N THR A 55 0.91 -1.86 -1.34
CA THR A 55 0.94 -3.32 -1.21
C THR A 55 2.02 -3.98 -2.07
N PHE A 56 2.24 -3.46 -3.29
CA PHE A 56 3.32 -3.92 -4.17
C PHE A 56 4.72 -3.55 -3.64
N LEU A 57 4.86 -2.43 -2.93
CA LEU A 57 6.15 -1.96 -2.42
C LEU A 57 6.59 -2.63 -1.11
N ILE A 58 5.71 -3.34 -0.41
CA ILE A 58 6.07 -4.05 0.83
C ILE A 58 7.18 -5.07 0.56
N LYS A 59 8.36 -4.83 1.13
CA LYS A 59 9.55 -5.70 1.02
C LYS A 59 9.94 -6.01 -0.43
N THR A 60 9.62 -5.14 -1.39
CA THR A 60 9.94 -5.33 -2.81
C THR A 60 10.42 -4.01 -3.41
N ALA A 61 11.53 -4.05 -4.15
CA ALA A 61 12.10 -2.86 -4.77
C ALA A 61 11.15 -2.26 -5.82
N GLY A 62 11.00 -0.93 -5.81
CA GLY A 62 10.11 -0.21 -6.74
C GLY A 62 10.36 -0.53 -8.22
N LYS A 63 11.64 -0.75 -8.60
CA LYS A 63 12.03 -1.14 -9.97
C LYS A 63 11.31 -2.40 -10.48
N LEU A 64 10.95 -3.33 -9.60
CA LEU A 64 10.21 -4.55 -9.96
C LEU A 64 8.72 -4.42 -9.63
N ALA A 65 8.40 -3.84 -8.48
CA ALA A 65 7.04 -3.70 -7.98
C ALA A 65 6.16 -2.80 -8.88
N ILE A 66 6.68 -1.65 -9.31
CA ILE A 66 5.90 -0.64 -10.05
C ILE A 66 5.45 -1.16 -11.43
N PRO A 67 6.30 -1.77 -12.27
CA PRO A 67 5.84 -2.34 -13.54
C PRO A 67 4.80 -3.45 -13.36
N ALA A 68 4.96 -4.31 -12.35
CA ALA A 68 4.01 -5.37 -12.06
C ALA A 68 2.65 -4.81 -11.59
N PHE A 69 2.68 -3.77 -10.75
CA PHE A 69 1.49 -3.04 -10.33
C PHE A 69 0.70 -2.50 -11.53
N PHE A 70 1.36 -1.82 -12.47
CA PHE A 70 0.68 -1.27 -13.66
C PHE A 70 0.07 -2.37 -14.53
N LYS A 71 0.75 -3.51 -14.72
CA LYS A 71 0.19 -4.67 -15.45
C LYS A 71 -1.07 -5.22 -14.77
N VAL A 72 -1.06 -5.32 -13.44
CA VAL A 72 -2.24 -5.77 -12.68
C VAL A 72 -3.38 -4.75 -12.79
N LYS A 73 -3.09 -3.45 -12.64
CA LYS A 73 -4.08 -2.37 -12.79
C LYS A 73 -4.68 -2.31 -14.20
N GLU A 74 -3.87 -2.55 -15.23
CA GLU A 74 -4.34 -2.61 -16.62
C GLU A 74 -5.30 -3.78 -16.85
N ARG A 75 -4.98 -4.96 -16.31
CA ARG A 75 -5.82 -6.16 -16.45
C ARG A 75 -7.07 -6.13 -15.58
N PHE A 76 -7.01 -5.53 -14.39
CA PHE A 76 -8.09 -5.46 -13.41
C PHE A 76 -8.32 -4.00 -13.01
N PRO A 77 -8.98 -3.18 -13.84
CA PRO A 77 -9.00 -1.73 -13.70
C PRO A 77 -9.88 -1.18 -12.59
N THR A 78 -10.68 -2.02 -11.93
CA THR A 78 -11.59 -1.59 -10.85
C THR A 78 -11.46 -2.46 -9.60
N PRO A 79 -11.90 -1.96 -8.43
CA PRO A 79 -11.94 -2.74 -7.20
C PRO A 79 -12.71 -4.06 -7.35
N GLU A 80 -13.83 -4.06 -8.08
CA GLU A 80 -14.67 -5.25 -8.29
C GLU A 80 -13.93 -6.35 -9.04
N HIS A 81 -13.17 -5.98 -10.09
CA HIS A 81 -12.31 -6.91 -10.82
C HIS A 81 -11.25 -7.56 -9.91
N LEU A 82 -10.69 -6.80 -8.98
CA LEU A 82 -9.71 -7.32 -8.02
C LEU A 82 -10.36 -8.15 -6.91
N ALA A 83 -11.57 -7.80 -6.48
CA ALA A 83 -12.31 -8.51 -5.44
C ALA A 83 -12.78 -9.91 -5.87
N ALA A 84 -12.97 -10.09 -7.17
CA ALA A 84 -13.48 -11.29 -7.80
C ALA A 84 -12.62 -12.54 -7.47
N SER A 85 -13.27 -13.63 -7.10
CA SER A 85 -12.61 -14.87 -6.67
C SER A 85 -11.77 -15.52 -7.78
N GLU A 86 -12.24 -15.41 -9.01
CA GLU A 86 -11.62 -15.87 -10.24
C GLU A 86 -10.33 -15.09 -10.57
N ALA A 87 -10.18 -13.87 -10.06
CA ALA A 87 -8.98 -13.06 -10.28
C ALA A 87 -7.78 -13.56 -9.44
N THR A 88 -8.02 -14.34 -8.38
CA THR A 88 -6.99 -14.79 -7.41
C THR A 88 -5.78 -15.42 -8.09
N THR A 89 -6.01 -16.45 -8.90
CA THR A 89 -4.94 -17.19 -9.58
C THR A 89 -4.21 -16.30 -10.57
N ALA A 90 -4.96 -15.53 -11.36
CA ALA A 90 -4.39 -14.64 -12.37
C ALA A 90 -3.50 -13.53 -11.75
N ILE A 91 -3.94 -12.89 -10.65
CA ILE A 91 -3.16 -11.89 -9.92
C ILE A 91 -1.90 -12.54 -9.34
N THR A 92 -2.05 -13.69 -8.67
CA THR A 92 -0.93 -14.42 -8.03
C THR A 92 0.14 -14.77 -9.06
N ASP A 93 -0.25 -15.24 -10.23
CA ASP A 93 0.65 -15.62 -11.31
C ASP A 93 1.40 -14.44 -11.89
N MET A 94 0.72 -13.31 -12.09
CA MET A 94 1.33 -12.08 -12.59
C MET A 94 2.42 -11.54 -11.65
N ILE A 95 2.27 -11.73 -10.35
CA ILE A 95 3.17 -11.17 -9.33
C ILE A 95 4.08 -12.21 -8.68
N ARG A 96 4.04 -13.47 -9.11
CA ARG A 96 4.80 -14.59 -8.53
C ARG A 96 6.30 -14.30 -8.41
N HIS A 97 6.85 -13.65 -9.43
CA HIS A 97 8.26 -13.28 -9.53
C HIS A 97 8.72 -12.22 -8.52
N LEU A 98 7.79 -11.53 -7.83
CA LEU A 98 8.12 -10.52 -6.81
C LEU A 98 8.38 -11.13 -5.41
N GLY A 99 8.01 -12.40 -5.21
CA GLY A 99 7.94 -13.01 -3.88
C GLY A 99 6.71 -12.56 -3.09
N LEU A 100 6.35 -13.34 -2.06
CA LEU A 100 5.17 -13.10 -1.21
C LEU A 100 3.84 -12.99 -1.99
N ALA A 101 3.75 -13.59 -3.18
CA ALA A 101 2.63 -13.38 -4.10
C ALA A 101 1.27 -13.80 -3.52
N VAL A 102 1.21 -14.90 -2.77
CA VAL A 102 -0.03 -15.36 -2.12
C VAL A 102 -0.51 -14.35 -1.08
N ASN A 103 0.38 -13.92 -0.18
CA ASN A 103 0.07 -12.93 0.85
C ASN A 103 -0.33 -11.58 0.23
N ARG A 104 0.39 -11.16 -0.81
CA ARG A 104 0.10 -9.92 -1.54
C ARG A 104 -1.26 -9.98 -2.22
N THR A 105 -1.58 -11.09 -2.90
CA THR A 105 -2.88 -11.29 -3.54
C THR A 105 -4.01 -11.28 -2.51
N SER A 106 -3.84 -12.00 -1.40
CA SER A 106 -4.81 -12.00 -0.30
C SER A 106 -5.08 -10.57 0.22
N MET A 107 -4.03 -9.76 0.40
CA MET A 107 -4.17 -8.38 0.86
C MET A 107 -4.83 -7.47 -0.19
N ILE A 108 -4.47 -7.60 -1.47
CA ILE A 108 -5.12 -6.88 -2.59
C ILE A 108 -6.61 -7.18 -2.60
N GLN A 109 -6.98 -8.46 -2.55
CA GLN A 109 -8.39 -8.85 -2.60
C GLN A 109 -9.16 -8.45 -1.33
N LYS A 110 -8.50 -8.48 -0.16
CA LYS A 110 -9.08 -7.95 1.08
C LYS A 110 -9.41 -6.47 0.93
N TYR A 111 -8.46 -5.66 0.47
CA TYR A 111 -8.69 -4.23 0.24
C TYR A 111 -9.79 -4.00 -0.79
N ALA A 112 -9.75 -4.72 -1.91
CA ALA A 112 -10.77 -4.63 -2.95
C ALA A 112 -12.18 -4.92 -2.43
N ARG A 113 -12.39 -6.04 -1.72
CA ARG A 113 -13.70 -6.38 -1.14
C ARG A 113 -14.18 -5.33 -0.15
N LEU A 114 -13.34 -4.95 0.81
CA LEU A 114 -13.71 -3.95 1.81
C LEU A 114 -13.94 -2.57 1.17
N TRP A 115 -13.27 -2.25 0.05
CA TRP A 115 -13.46 -0.99 -0.66
C TRP A 115 -14.81 -0.94 -1.37
N VAL A 116 -15.24 -2.06 -1.94
CA VAL A 116 -16.57 -2.19 -2.56
C VAL A 116 -17.67 -2.20 -1.49
N GLU A 117 -17.48 -2.94 -0.40
CA GLU A 117 -18.50 -3.12 0.64
C GLU A 117 -18.62 -1.91 1.58
N THR A 118 -17.50 -1.32 1.98
CA THR A 118 -17.47 -0.25 2.99
C THR A 118 -16.26 0.67 2.72
N PRO A 119 -16.33 1.50 1.67
CA PRO A 119 -15.25 2.43 1.33
C PRO A 119 -15.00 3.42 2.48
N PRO A 120 -13.77 3.96 2.60
CA PRO A 120 -13.47 4.95 3.64
C PRO A 120 -14.32 6.20 3.46
N GLN A 121 -14.83 6.74 4.56
CA GLN A 121 -15.73 7.90 4.56
C GLN A 121 -15.27 8.93 5.58
N PRO A 122 -15.45 10.24 5.30
CA PRO A 122 -15.17 11.28 6.27
C PRO A 122 -15.95 11.06 7.56
N GLY A 123 -15.27 11.11 8.70
CA GLY A 123 -15.91 10.96 10.02
C GLY A 123 -16.16 9.52 10.47
N ARG A 124 -15.92 8.51 9.60
CA ARG A 124 -16.03 7.10 9.99
C ARG A 124 -14.63 6.49 10.15
N VAL A 125 -14.23 6.21 11.38
CA VAL A 125 -12.90 5.67 11.71
C VAL A 125 -13.00 4.33 12.43
N TYR A 126 -11.94 3.53 12.29
CA TYR A 126 -11.82 2.19 12.87
C TYR A 126 -10.52 2.07 13.65
N ARG A 127 -10.57 1.40 14.79
CA ARG A 127 -9.41 1.30 15.68
C ARG A 127 -8.30 0.44 15.05
N VAL A 128 -7.08 0.96 15.13
CA VAL A 128 -5.85 0.31 14.72
C VAL A 128 -5.02 0.02 15.96
N ARG A 129 -4.65 -1.25 16.13
CA ARG A 129 -3.90 -1.69 17.30
C ARG A 129 -2.45 -1.23 17.22
N GLY A 130 -1.98 -0.55 18.27
CA GLY A 130 -0.57 -0.23 18.46
C GLY A 130 0.02 0.68 17.38
N TYR A 131 -0.82 1.54 16.81
CA TYR A 131 -0.36 2.54 15.85
C TYR A 131 0.59 3.53 16.53
N ASP A 132 0.15 4.18 17.62
CA ASP A 132 0.94 5.20 18.34
C ASP A 132 1.45 4.74 19.73
N LYS A 133 0.84 3.70 20.33
CA LYS A 133 1.18 3.17 21.67
C LYS A 133 1.43 4.27 22.72
N ARG A 134 0.35 4.87 23.23
CA ARG A 134 0.16 4.97 24.68
C ARG A 134 -0.79 3.85 25.07
N GLU A 135 -0.26 2.71 25.50
CA GLU A 135 -1.09 1.63 26.04
C GLU A 135 -1.75 2.15 27.32
N VAL A 136 -3.05 2.45 27.28
CA VAL A 136 -3.87 2.62 28.49
C VAL A 136 -4.26 1.22 28.96
N PRO A 137 -3.81 0.76 30.14
CA PRO A 137 -4.20 -0.55 30.64
C PRO A 137 -5.70 -0.58 30.93
N GLY A 138 -6.43 -1.54 30.33
CA GLY A 138 -7.79 -1.89 30.76
C GLY A 138 -8.90 -1.80 29.70
N GLU A 139 -8.66 -1.34 28.48
CA GLU A 139 -9.70 -1.35 27.45
C GLU A 139 -9.84 -2.71 26.77
N LEU A 140 -11.07 -3.26 26.82
CA LEU A 140 -11.46 -4.48 26.12
C LEU A 140 -11.20 -4.34 24.61
N PRO A 141 -10.83 -5.42 23.89
CA PRO A 141 -10.53 -5.33 22.48
C PRO A 141 -11.83 -5.03 21.72
N LEU A 142 -12.05 -3.77 21.35
CA LEU A 142 -13.03 -3.44 20.32
C LEU A 142 -12.56 -4.03 18.99
N ASP A 143 -13.49 -4.71 18.32
CA ASP A 143 -13.27 -5.33 17.02
C ASP A 143 -12.98 -4.23 15.97
N ALA A 144 -11.98 -4.46 15.10
CA ALA A 144 -11.56 -3.51 14.07
C ALA A 144 -12.63 -3.29 12.98
N THR A 145 -13.75 -4.01 13.06
CA THR A 145 -14.91 -3.92 12.18
C THR A 145 -15.97 -2.93 12.66
N THR A 146 -15.93 -2.51 13.93
CA THR A 146 -16.92 -1.57 14.47
C THR A 146 -16.40 -0.14 14.29
N PRO A 147 -17.13 0.74 13.57
CA PRO A 147 -16.76 2.15 13.48
C PRO A 147 -16.88 2.79 14.86
N THR A 148 -15.96 3.71 15.17
CA THR A 148 -15.98 4.49 16.40
C THR A 148 -16.15 5.97 16.07
N ASP A 149 -17.04 6.65 16.79
CA ASP A 149 -17.20 8.11 16.69
C ASP A 149 -16.15 8.84 17.53
N ASN A 150 -15.35 8.10 18.31
CA ASN A 150 -14.33 8.65 19.18
C ASN A 150 -13.09 9.08 18.38
N ARG A 151 -13.20 10.24 17.72
CA ARG A 151 -12.10 10.93 17.01
C ARG A 151 -10.89 11.22 17.90
N GLU A 152 -11.05 11.21 19.22
CA GLU A 152 -9.97 11.46 20.18
C GLU A 152 -9.09 10.23 20.44
N ALA A 153 -9.52 9.04 19.97
CA ALA A 153 -8.65 7.88 19.97
C ALA A 153 -7.61 8.05 18.86
N GLY A 154 -6.40 8.52 19.21
CA GLY A 154 -5.23 8.63 18.31
C GLY A 154 -4.78 7.32 17.64
N ASP A 155 -5.53 6.24 17.88
CA ASP A 155 -5.37 4.93 17.28
C ASP A 155 -6.45 4.61 16.23
N ALA A 156 -7.39 5.49 15.90
CA ALA A 156 -8.47 5.21 14.94
C ALA A 156 -8.30 5.92 13.58
N TRP A 157 -8.51 5.17 12.49
CA TRP A 157 -8.25 5.61 11.12
C TRP A 157 -9.36 5.18 10.15
N GLU A 158 -9.61 5.96 9.09
CA GLU A 158 -10.69 5.73 8.12
C GLU A 158 -10.54 4.40 7.35
N ILE A 159 -9.30 3.88 7.29
CA ILE A 159 -8.95 2.60 6.67
C ILE A 159 -8.60 1.51 7.69
N GLY A 160 -8.86 1.72 8.99
CA GLY A 160 -8.46 0.78 10.04
C GLY A 160 -9.10 -0.61 9.92
N HIS A 161 -10.32 -0.71 9.40
CA HIS A 161 -10.97 -1.99 9.09
C HIS A 161 -10.27 -2.74 7.94
N MET A 162 -9.70 -1.99 7.01
CA MET A 162 -8.96 -2.55 5.87
C MET A 162 -7.58 -3.03 6.30
N THR A 163 -6.85 -2.19 7.03
CA THR A 163 -5.44 -2.42 7.33
C THR A 163 -5.05 -2.06 8.75
N GLN A 164 -4.12 -2.84 9.28
CA GLN A 164 -3.43 -2.57 10.53
C GLN A 164 -1.94 -2.30 10.27
N GLY A 165 -1.53 -2.24 8.99
CA GLY A 165 -0.14 -2.05 8.60
C GLY A 165 0.27 -0.59 8.65
N LYS A 166 1.26 -0.25 9.50
CA LYS A 166 1.77 1.11 9.68
C LYS A 166 2.10 1.81 8.36
N TYR A 167 2.82 1.14 7.45
CA TYR A 167 3.19 1.72 6.17
C TYR A 167 1.98 2.13 5.29
N ALA A 168 0.90 1.34 5.31
CA ALA A 168 -0.32 1.68 4.58
C ALA A 168 -1.08 2.83 5.23
N LEU A 169 -1.12 2.86 6.57
CA LEU A 169 -1.71 3.94 7.34
C LEU A 169 -0.94 5.25 7.13
N ASP A 170 0.39 5.23 7.22
CA ASP A 170 1.23 6.41 6.99
C ASP A 170 1.04 6.95 5.56
N SER A 171 1.01 6.05 4.57
CA SER A 171 0.77 6.46 3.18
C SER A 171 -0.64 7.06 3.00
N TRP A 172 -1.65 6.52 3.66
CA TRP A 172 -3.00 7.08 3.64
C TRP A 172 -3.07 8.46 4.29
N ARG A 173 -2.47 8.61 5.47
CA ARG A 173 -2.43 9.85 6.24
C ARG A 173 -1.84 10.98 5.43
N ILE A 174 -0.66 10.76 4.85
CA ILE A 174 0.08 11.77 4.10
C ILE A 174 -0.63 12.09 2.79
N PHE A 175 -1.05 11.08 2.02
CA PHE A 175 -1.42 11.29 0.61
C PHE A 175 -2.92 11.39 0.33
N CYS A 176 -3.79 10.89 1.20
CA CYS A 176 -5.23 10.76 0.89
C CYS A 176 -6.14 11.39 1.96
N ARG A 177 -5.71 11.40 3.23
CA ARG A 177 -6.60 11.73 4.34
C ARG A 177 -7.11 13.17 4.29
N ASP A 178 -6.23 14.13 4.01
CA ASP A 178 -6.64 15.54 4.01
C ASP A 178 -7.60 15.88 2.87
N GLU A 179 -7.44 15.24 1.71
CA GLU A 179 -8.39 15.34 0.60
C GLU A 179 -9.73 14.66 0.95
N LEU A 180 -9.70 13.46 1.52
CA LEU A 180 -10.92 12.79 1.99
C LEU A 180 -11.68 13.67 2.98
N LEU A 181 -10.98 14.29 3.93
CA LEU A 181 -11.59 15.14 4.96
C LEU A 181 -11.98 16.53 4.45
N GLY A 182 -11.71 16.87 3.19
CA GLY A 182 -11.97 18.19 2.61
C GLY A 182 -11.16 19.32 3.25
N ARG A 183 -10.00 18.98 3.84
CA ARG A 183 -9.10 19.94 4.50
C ARG A 183 -8.14 20.61 3.52
N ALA A 184 -7.73 19.86 2.50
CA ALA A 184 -6.86 20.32 1.43
C ALA A 184 -7.28 19.71 0.08
N GLN A 185 -6.86 20.31 -1.02
CA GLN A 185 -7.09 19.78 -2.37
C GLN A 185 -6.12 18.67 -2.74
N ASN A 186 -5.00 18.54 -2.02
CA ASN A 186 -3.99 17.51 -2.23
C ASN A 186 -3.16 17.29 -0.95
N TRP A 187 -2.20 16.38 -1.04
CA TRP A 187 -1.29 16.01 0.05
C TRP A 187 -0.31 17.12 0.48
N ASN A 188 -0.10 18.18 -0.33
CA ASN A 188 0.83 19.25 0.01
C ASN A 188 0.16 20.47 0.66
N GLY A 189 -1.13 20.37 1.01
CA GLY A 189 -1.89 21.45 1.64
C GLY A 189 -2.42 22.50 0.67
N LEU A 190 -2.42 22.22 -0.65
CA LEU A 190 -2.96 23.16 -1.63
C LEU A 190 -4.42 23.50 -1.30
N GLY A 191 -4.73 24.80 -1.28
CA GLY A 191 -6.08 25.28 -1.01
C GLY A 191 -6.50 25.28 0.46
N ALA A 192 -5.61 24.90 1.38
CA ALA A 192 -5.84 24.99 2.81
C ALA A 192 -5.43 26.37 3.39
N PRO A 193 -5.93 26.75 4.59
CA PRO A 193 -5.52 27.98 5.27
C PRO A 193 -4.00 28.06 5.51
N PRO A 194 -3.40 29.27 5.62
CA PRO A 194 -1.95 29.43 5.83
C PRO A 194 -1.38 28.71 7.06
N GLU A 195 -2.20 28.54 8.10
CA GLU A 195 -1.87 27.82 9.32
C GLU A 195 -2.00 26.29 9.23
N PHE A 196 -2.51 25.76 8.10
CA PHE A 196 -2.69 24.33 7.90
C PHE A 196 -1.35 23.63 7.69
N GLN A 197 -1.08 22.63 8.53
CA GLN A 197 0.00 21.69 8.33
C GLN A 197 -0.60 20.38 7.81
N PRO A 198 -0.23 19.94 6.59
CA PRO A 198 -0.58 18.61 6.10
C PRO A 198 -0.09 17.52 7.05
N GLU A 199 -0.83 16.41 7.11
CA GLU A 199 -0.56 15.27 8.01
C GLU A 199 0.71 14.45 7.71
#